data_AF-A0A109N1U8-F1
#
_entry.id   AF-A0A109N1U8-F1
#
_cell.length_a   1.000
_cell.length_b   1.000
_cell.length_c   1.000
_cell.angle_alpha   90.00
_cell.angle_beta   90.00
_cell.angle_gamma   90.00
#
_symmetry.space_group_name_H-M   'P 1'
#
loop_
_entity.id
_entity.type
_entity.pdbx_description
1 polymer ?
#
loop_
_entity_poly.entity_id
_entity_poly.type
_entity_poly.pdbx_seq_one_letter_code
_entity_poly.pdbx_strand_id
1 'polypeptide(L)'
;MEIWKLSEKVSIISDVIPYYFISLFLSCISFSVFIIIFSGEPSWLQLMPVIIYSLYVVIPYLLFAVPLQIIFNKRPRKFNVFYLLIYTVLSFVAVFLFNVMVIRIEPTYLVKTQIYYGFSFTAAAIYWFWDSIFLQKKK
;
A
#
# COMPACT_ATOMS: atom_id res chain seq x y z
N MET A 1 -28.53 10.83 -23.73
CA MET A 1 -27.55 11.77 -23.13
C MET A 1 -26.77 11.15 -21.96
N GLU A 2 -27.37 10.27 -21.15
CA GLU A 2 -26.67 9.63 -20.01
C GLU A 2 -25.63 8.56 -20.39
N ILE A 3 -25.87 7.80 -21.47
CA ILE A 3 -24.97 6.72 -21.94
C ILE A 3 -23.60 7.28 -22.35
N TRP A 4 -23.58 8.48 -22.96
CA TRP A 4 -22.35 9.15 -23.38
C TRP A 4 -21.53 9.62 -22.17
N LYS A 5 -22.20 10.14 -21.12
CA LYS A 5 -21.55 10.51 -19.84
C LYS A 5 -21.00 9.30 -19.10
N LEU A 6 -21.70 8.16 -19.13
CA LEU A 6 -21.21 6.90 -18.58
C LEU A 6 -19.99 6.40 -19.36
N SER A 7 -20.05 6.41 -20.69
CA SER A 7 -18.93 6.02 -21.56
C SER A 7 -17.68 6.88 -21.31
N GLU A 8 -17.83 8.19 -21.21
CA GLU A 8 -16.74 9.13 -20.93
C GLU A 8 -16.15 8.91 -19.54
N LYS A 9 -16.99 8.67 -18.53
CA LYS A 9 -16.52 8.38 -17.17
C LYS A 9 -15.78 7.04 -17.10
N VAL A 10 -16.23 6.03 -17.84
CA VAL A 10 -15.58 4.72 -17.94
C VAL A 10 -14.25 4.82 -18.67
N SER A 11 -14.15 5.61 -19.75
CA SER A 11 -12.88 5.79 -20.46
C SER A 11 -11.84 6.48 -19.58
N ILE A 12 -12.25 7.52 -18.83
CA ILE A 12 -11.36 8.20 -17.89
C ILE A 12 -10.85 7.24 -16.83
N ILE A 13 -11.72 6.39 -16.26
CA ILE A 13 -11.30 5.39 -15.27
C ILE A 13 -10.32 4.39 -15.88
N SER A 14 -10.60 3.89 -17.10
CA SER A 14 -9.73 2.99 -17.84
C SER A 14 -8.31 3.54 -18.01
N ASP A 15 -8.18 4.85 -18.26
CA ASP A 15 -6.88 5.49 -18.41
C ASP A 15 -6.09 5.59 -17.10
N VAL A 16 -6.76 5.58 -15.93
CA VAL A 16 -6.09 5.68 -14.62
C VAL A 16 -5.77 4.30 -14.02
N ILE A 17 -6.57 3.26 -14.30
CA ILE A 17 -6.36 1.89 -13.82
C ILE A 17 -4.90 1.39 -13.94
N PRO A 18 -4.20 1.53 -15.08
CA PRO A 18 -2.83 1.04 -15.19
C PRO A 18 -1.87 1.68 -14.19
N TYR A 19 -2.08 2.95 -13.80
CA TYR A 19 -1.25 3.62 -12.80
C TYR A 19 -1.47 3.08 -11.39
N TYR A 20 -2.72 2.75 -11.03
CA TYR A 20 -3.00 2.06 -9.76
C TYR A 20 -2.36 0.68 -9.73
N PHE A 21 -2.42 -0.06 -10.83
CA PHE A 21 -1.82 -1.39 -10.94
C PHE A 21 -0.29 -1.35 -10.81
N ILE A 22 0.36 -0.40 -11.49
CA ILE A 22 1.81 -0.19 -11.38
C ILE A 22 2.21 0.22 -9.96
N SER A 23 1.46 1.14 -9.35
CA SER A 23 1.69 1.57 -7.96
C SER A 23 1.56 0.40 -6.98
N LEU A 24 0.54 -0.45 -7.16
CA LEU A 24 0.33 -1.66 -6.37
C LEU A 24 1.51 -2.62 -6.51
N PHE A 25 1.90 -2.94 -7.75
CA PHE A 25 2.96 -3.91 -8.02
C PHE A 25 4.30 -3.46 -7.40
N LEU A 26 4.68 -2.21 -7.62
CA LEU A 26 5.91 -1.63 -7.08
C LEU A 26 5.87 -1.52 -5.55
N SER A 27 4.73 -1.15 -4.97
CA SER A 27 4.56 -1.08 -3.52
C SER A 27 4.69 -2.46 -2.88
N CYS A 28 4.07 -3.49 -3.46
CA CYS A 28 4.10 -4.85 -2.92
C CYS A 28 5.50 -5.45 -2.98
N ILE A 29 6.22 -5.26 -4.09
CA ILE A 29 7.61 -5.73 -4.24
C ILE A 29 8.54 -4.97 -3.28
N SER A 30 8.40 -3.64 -3.20
CA SER A 30 9.26 -2.83 -2.32
C SER A 30 9.07 -3.23 -0.86
N PHE A 31 7.83 -3.46 -0.43
CA PHE A 31 7.55 -3.83 0.95
C PHE A 31 7.91 -5.29 1.25
N SER A 32 7.75 -6.23 0.31
CA SER A 32 8.18 -7.62 0.49
C SER A 32 9.70 -7.74 0.61
N VAL A 33 10.46 -7.00 -0.21
CA VAL A 33 11.92 -6.91 -0.07
C VAL A 33 12.30 -6.34 1.29
N PHE A 34 11.61 -5.29 1.75
CA PHE A 34 11.84 -4.73 3.08
C PHE A 34 11.60 -5.75 4.19
N ILE A 35 10.49 -6.52 4.14
CA ILE A 35 10.20 -7.57 5.11
C ILE A 35 11.35 -8.59 5.17
N ILE A 36 11.85 -9.06 4.02
CA ILE A 36 12.93 -10.05 3.98
C ILE A 36 14.22 -9.50 4.59
N ILE A 37 14.61 -8.27 4.22
CA ILE A 37 15.82 -7.63 4.76
C ILE A 37 15.70 -7.42 6.27
N PHE A 38 14.53 -6.96 6.72
CA PHE A 38 14.28 -6.67 8.13
C PHE A 38 14.20 -7.94 8.99
N SER A 39 13.81 -9.08 8.41
CA SER A 39 13.86 -10.40 9.06
C SER A 39 15.29 -10.88 9.32
N GLY A 40 16.33 -10.22 8.79
CA GLY A 40 17.73 -10.52 9.08
C GLY A 40 18.30 -11.72 8.32
N GLU A 41 17.55 -12.31 7.39
CA GLU A 41 17.97 -13.47 6.60
C GLU A 41 18.08 -13.11 5.10
N PRO A 42 19.18 -12.47 4.67
CA PRO A 42 19.36 -12.06 3.27
C PRO A 42 19.42 -13.24 2.29
N SER A 43 19.66 -14.46 2.77
CA SER A 43 19.54 -15.71 2.00
C SER A 43 18.15 -15.94 1.43
N TRP A 44 17.10 -15.33 2.02
CA TRP A 44 15.72 -15.38 1.53
C TRP A 44 15.41 -14.30 0.50
N LEU A 45 16.38 -13.47 0.10
CA LEU A 45 16.25 -12.52 -1.02
C LEU A 45 16.34 -13.27 -2.36
N GLN A 46 15.49 -14.26 -2.51
CA GLN A 46 15.32 -15.08 -3.70
C GLN A 46 13.95 -14.76 -4.32
N LEU A 47 13.79 -15.14 -5.59
CA LEU A 47 12.58 -14.86 -6.35
C LEU A 47 11.32 -15.41 -5.64
N MET A 48 11.36 -16.65 -5.16
CA MET A 48 10.20 -17.33 -4.59
C MET A 48 9.68 -16.67 -3.30
N PRO A 49 10.51 -16.42 -2.26
CA PRO A 49 10.07 -15.69 -1.08
C PRO A 49 9.50 -14.30 -1.38
N VAL A 50 10.14 -13.54 -2.28
CA VAL A 50 9.67 -12.20 -2.67
C VAL A 50 8.25 -12.28 -3.26
N ILE A 51 7.99 -13.27 -4.12
CA ILE A 51 6.66 -13.49 -4.70
C ILE A 51 5.65 -13.83 -3.59
N ILE A 52 5.99 -14.77 -2.70
CA ILE A 52 5.10 -15.21 -1.61
C ILE A 52 4.75 -14.03 -0.69
N TYR A 53 5.75 -13.28 -0.21
CA TYR A 53 5.50 -12.12 0.64
C TYR A 53 4.72 -11.03 -0.09
N SER A 54 4.98 -10.81 -1.38
CA SER A 54 4.22 -9.84 -2.17
C SER A 54 2.74 -10.21 -2.22
N LEU A 55 2.38 -11.49 -2.38
CA LEU A 55 0.98 -11.94 -2.34
C LEU A 55 0.31 -11.65 -1.00
N TYR A 56 1.02 -11.85 0.12
CA TYR A 56 0.50 -11.51 1.44
C TYR A 56 0.27 -10.01 1.62
N VAL A 57 1.13 -9.16 1.03
CA VAL A 57 1.05 -7.70 1.11
C VAL A 57 -0.07 -7.13 0.22
N VAL A 58 -0.42 -7.81 -0.88
CA VAL A 58 -1.47 -7.36 -1.80
C VAL A 58 -2.81 -7.19 -1.10
N ILE A 59 -3.18 -8.10 -0.19
CA ILE A 59 -4.48 -8.06 0.51
C ILE A 59 -4.64 -6.78 1.35
N PRO A 60 -3.77 -6.47 2.34
CA PRO A 60 -3.88 -5.24 3.10
C PRO A 60 -3.70 -3.99 2.22
N TYR A 61 -2.89 -4.05 1.16
CA TYR A 61 -2.77 -2.94 0.22
C TYR A 61 -4.11 -2.62 -0.47
N LEU A 62 -4.78 -3.64 -1.02
CA LEU A 62 -6.07 -3.49 -1.69
C LEU A 62 -7.16 -2.98 -0.74
N LEU A 63 -7.15 -3.43 0.51
CA LEU A 63 -8.16 -3.05 1.49
C LEU A 63 -7.98 -1.64 2.06
N PHE A 64 -6.75 -1.19 2.26
CA PHE A 64 -6.46 0.07 2.97
C PHE A 64 -5.83 1.14 2.08
N ALA A 65 -4.87 0.78 1.23
CA ALA A 65 -4.14 1.75 0.43
C ALA A 65 -4.95 2.19 -0.80
N VAL A 66 -5.53 1.26 -1.55
CA VAL A 66 -6.27 1.59 -2.80
C VAL A 66 -7.46 2.53 -2.57
N PRO A 67 -8.34 2.30 -1.55
CA PRO A 67 -9.42 3.24 -1.28
C PRO A 67 -8.89 4.64 -0.96
N LEU A 68 -7.77 4.73 -0.25
CA LEU A 68 -7.13 6.00 0.09
C LEU A 68 -6.59 6.71 -1.16
N GLN A 69 -5.93 5.99 -2.05
CA GLN A 69 -5.42 6.51 -3.32
C GLN A 69 -6.57 7.09 -4.15
N ILE A 70 -7.70 6.38 -4.24
CA ILE A 70 -8.89 6.86 -4.95
C ILE A 70 -9.43 8.16 -4.33
N ILE A 71 -9.43 8.28 -3.00
CA ILE A 71 -9.88 9.49 -2.30
C ILE A 71 -8.92 10.66 -2.55
N PHE A 72 -7.61 10.46 -2.41
CA PHE A 72 -6.61 11.51 -2.56
C PHE A 72 -6.41 11.96 -4.00
N ASN A 73 -6.60 11.07 -4.96
CA ASN A 73 -6.51 11.43 -6.37
C ASN A 73 -7.65 12.37 -6.83
N LYS A 74 -8.74 12.53 -6.04
CA LYS A 74 -9.73 13.59 -6.29
C LYS A 74 -9.17 15.00 -6.08
N ARG A 75 -8.12 15.15 -5.26
CA ARG A 75 -7.43 16.42 -4.99
C ARG A 75 -5.92 16.17 -4.98
N PRO A 76 -5.29 16.00 -6.15
CA PRO A 76 -3.89 15.57 -6.23
C PRO A 76 -2.96 16.63 -5.62
N ARG A 77 -2.17 16.21 -4.63
CA ARG A 77 -1.16 17.03 -3.96
C ARG A 77 0.13 16.23 -3.77
N LYS A 78 1.00 16.28 -4.78
CA LYS A 78 2.29 15.57 -4.81
C LYS A 78 3.08 15.75 -3.52
N PHE A 79 3.54 14.64 -2.94
CA PHE A 79 4.39 14.59 -1.74
C PHE A 79 3.86 15.40 -0.55
N ASN A 80 2.53 15.45 -0.41
CA ASN A 80 1.93 16.13 0.73
C ASN A 80 2.16 15.32 2.02
N VAL A 81 2.82 15.92 3.00
CA VAL A 81 3.09 15.34 4.32
C VAL A 81 1.80 15.01 5.07
N PHE A 82 0.71 15.77 4.84
CA PHE A 82 -0.58 15.45 5.44
C PHE A 82 -1.13 14.10 4.94
N TYR A 83 -0.90 13.76 3.67
CA TYR A 83 -1.28 12.44 3.14
C TYR A 83 -0.40 11.35 3.73
N LEU A 84 0.89 11.60 3.95
CA LEU A 84 1.78 10.67 4.65
C LEU A 84 1.25 10.34 6.05
N LEU A 85 0.82 11.34 6.83
CA LEU A 85 0.25 11.11 8.17
C LEU A 85 -0.99 10.22 8.13
N ILE A 86 -1.87 10.40 7.14
CA ILE A 86 -3.06 9.54 6.99
C ILE A 86 -2.64 8.13 6.59
N TYR A 87 -1.70 7.98 5.65
CA TYR A 87 -1.12 6.67 5.32
C TYR A 87 -0.53 6.00 6.54
N THR A 88 0.16 6.74 7.42
CA THR A 88 0.70 6.20 8.67
C THR A 88 -0.42 5.63 9.53
N VAL A 89 -1.44 6.42 9.89
CA VAL A 89 -2.54 5.93 10.75
C VAL A 89 -3.20 4.69 10.17
N LEU A 90 -3.46 4.66 8.86
CA LEU A 90 -4.07 3.50 8.20
C LEU A 90 -3.14 2.30 8.12
N SER A 91 -1.84 2.48 7.88
CA SER A 91 -0.88 1.39 7.89
C SER A 91 -0.76 0.75 9.27
N PHE A 92 -0.82 1.53 10.35
CA PHE A 92 -0.87 0.98 11.71
C PHE A 92 -2.09 0.08 11.91
N VAL A 93 -3.27 0.51 11.45
CA VAL A 93 -4.50 -0.29 11.52
C VAL A 93 -4.40 -1.53 10.64
N ALA A 94 -3.90 -1.39 9.41
CA ALA A 94 -3.77 -2.49 8.45
C ALA A 94 -2.82 -3.57 8.96
N VAL A 95 -1.62 -3.19 9.42
CA VAL A 95 -0.63 -4.13 9.96
C VAL A 95 -1.16 -4.79 11.23
N PHE A 96 -1.85 -4.04 12.10
CA PHE A 96 -2.45 -4.60 13.31
C PHE A 96 -3.50 -5.66 12.98
N LEU A 97 -4.48 -5.31 12.14
CA LEU A 97 -5.55 -6.24 11.73
C LEU A 97 -4.98 -7.46 11.01
N PHE A 98 -4.00 -7.29 10.13
CA PHE A 98 -3.37 -8.40 9.43
C PHE A 98 -2.69 -9.38 10.41
N ASN A 99 -1.89 -8.88 11.35
CA ASN A 99 -1.19 -9.73 12.31
C ASN A 99 -2.15 -10.42 13.30
N VAL A 100 -3.18 -9.72 13.78
CA VAL A 100 -4.14 -10.27 14.74
C VAL A 100 -5.13 -11.25 14.08
N MET A 101 -5.65 -10.92 12.89
CA MET A 101 -6.70 -11.73 12.25
C MET A 101 -6.14 -12.85 11.39
N VAL A 102 -5.03 -12.62 10.68
CA VAL A 102 -4.46 -13.59 9.72
C VAL A 102 -3.39 -14.43 10.40
N ILE A 103 -2.39 -13.79 11.01
CA ILE A 103 -1.26 -14.48 11.65
C ILE A 103 -1.64 -14.98 13.07
N ARG A 104 -2.74 -14.45 13.65
CA ARG A 104 -3.23 -14.81 14.99
C ARG A 104 -2.24 -14.51 16.12
N ILE A 105 -1.47 -13.44 15.99
CA ILE A 105 -0.56 -12.96 17.04
C ILE A 105 -1.37 -12.27 18.14
N GLU A 106 -0.98 -12.48 19.41
CA GLU A 106 -1.59 -11.79 20.54
C GLU A 106 -1.44 -10.26 20.43
N PRO A 107 -2.53 -9.48 20.53
CA PRO A 107 -2.49 -8.02 20.34
C PRO A 107 -1.52 -7.30 21.29
N THR A 108 -1.46 -7.74 22.55
CA THR A 108 -0.61 -7.15 23.59
C THR A 108 0.87 -7.38 23.32
N TYR A 109 1.23 -8.52 22.75
CA TYR A 109 2.59 -8.84 22.33
C TYR A 109 3.00 -8.03 21.09
N LEU A 110 2.10 -7.92 20.11
CA LEU A 110 2.36 -7.19 18.86
C LEU A 110 2.69 -5.71 19.12
N VAL A 111 1.88 -5.03 19.94
CA VAL A 111 2.05 -3.57 20.21
C VAL A 111 3.30 -3.28 21.04
N LYS A 112 3.83 -4.26 21.78
CA LYS A 112 5.10 -4.14 22.51
C LYS A 112 6.33 -4.29 21.61
N THR A 113 6.16 -4.91 20.44
CA THR A 113 7.27 -5.29 19.57
C THR A 113 7.64 -4.16 18.62
N GLN A 114 8.94 -3.85 18.50
CA GLN A 114 9.45 -2.81 17.58
C GLN A 114 9.12 -3.09 16.11
N ILE A 115 9.01 -4.37 15.74
CA ILE A 115 8.65 -4.86 14.39
C ILE A 115 7.31 -4.26 13.93
N TYR A 116 6.32 -4.16 14.82
CA TYR A 116 5.00 -3.60 14.48
C TYR A 116 5.10 -2.15 13.99
N TYR A 117 5.85 -1.32 14.71
CA TYR A 117 6.07 0.08 14.34
C TYR A 117 6.90 0.19 13.06
N GLY A 118 7.98 -0.58 12.94
CA GLY A 118 8.84 -0.59 11.75
C GLY A 118 8.07 -0.94 10.48
N PHE A 119 7.27 -2.01 10.52
CA PHE A 119 6.43 -2.42 9.39
C PHE A 119 5.38 -1.37 9.04
N SER A 120 4.74 -0.78 10.05
CA SER A 120 3.69 0.24 9.84
C SER A 120 4.24 1.53 9.21
N PHE A 121 5.37 2.04 9.71
CA PHE A 121 6.01 3.23 9.16
C PHE A 121 6.54 3.00 7.75
N THR A 122 7.19 1.87 7.50
CA THR A 122 7.74 1.57 6.18
C THR A 122 6.63 1.34 5.16
N ALA A 123 5.55 0.62 5.52
CA ALA A 123 4.39 0.45 4.65
C ALA A 123 3.81 1.82 4.26
N ALA A 124 3.60 2.70 5.23
CA ALA A 124 3.07 4.04 4.99
C ALA A 124 3.97 4.85 4.05
N ALA A 125 5.29 4.84 4.28
CA ALA A 125 6.25 5.55 3.46
C ALA A 125 6.26 5.04 2.01
N ILE A 126 6.28 3.71 1.81
CA ILE A 126 6.27 3.08 0.48
C ILE A 126 4.97 3.42 -0.26
N TYR A 127 3.82 3.27 0.39
CA TYR A 127 2.52 3.49 -0.26
C TYR A 127 2.35 4.96 -0.64
N TRP A 128 2.71 5.88 0.26
CA TRP A 128 2.68 7.32 0.00
C TRP A 128 3.64 7.74 -1.11
N PHE A 129 4.85 7.15 -1.15
CA PHE A 129 5.86 7.45 -2.15
C PHE A 129 5.39 7.07 -3.55
N TRP A 130 4.94 5.82 -3.73
CA TRP A 130 4.46 5.34 -5.03
C TRP A 130 3.15 6.01 -5.47
N ASP A 131 2.24 6.31 -4.53
CA ASP A 131 1.04 7.10 -4.82
C ASP A 131 1.39 8.51 -5.32
N SER A 132 2.34 9.19 -4.66
CA SER A 132 2.78 10.53 -5.04
C SER A 132 3.44 10.57 -6.43
N ILE A 133 4.15 9.50 -6.82
CA ILE A 133 4.84 9.41 -8.11
C ILE A 133 3.85 9.14 -9.27
N PHE A 134 3.01 8.11 -9.14
CA PHE A 134 2.23 7.62 -10.28
C PHE A 134 0.83 8.19 -10.37
N LEU A 135 0.19 8.43 -9.23
CA LEU A 135 -1.25 8.69 -9.16
C LEU A 135 -1.56 10.17 -9.01
N GLN A 136 -0.74 10.92 -8.27
CA GLN A 136 -0.94 12.35 -8.02
C GLN A 136 -0.47 13.24 -9.19
N LYS A 137 -0.86 12.92 -10.41
CA LYS A 137 -0.62 13.79 -11.58
C LYS A 137 -1.62 14.94 -11.55
N LYS A 138 -1.12 16.18 -11.50
CA LYS A 138 -1.95 17.35 -11.82
C LYS A 138 -2.37 17.21 -13.29
N LYS A 139 -3.68 17.06 -13.53
CA LYS A 139 -4.27 17.48 -14.80
C LYS A 139 -4.18 19.00 -14.90
#